data_AF-A0A1G1KG81-F1
#
_entry.id   AF-A0A1G1KG81-F1
#
_cell.length_a   1.000
_cell.length_b   1.000
_cell.length_c   1.000
_cell.angle_alpha   90.00
_cell.angle_beta   90.00
_cell.angle_gamma   90.00
#
_symmetry.space_group_name_H-M   'P 1'
#
loop_
_entity.id
_entity.type
_entity.pdbx_description
1 polymer ?
#
loop_
_entity_poly.entity_id
_entity_poly.type
_entity_poly.pdbx_seq_one_letter_code
_entity_poly.pdbx_strand_id
1 'polypeptide(L)'
;MGYLYPLALIMKLAGREDLDVGIGFSTAISTLTLFLFAALAWRFFGPWTALAGTLFLAFSPMELAIARKVWQDGWMSFLAAATLFLALEIHRKRRPAWPALYAALSGVLLTVKESGVIWVALLTVWTAFALIRQRRGAEAAAFVGVTLAGCALALSAWVWLCGGAGNIIQVYSHVAEALPRNTFAWRYQTGGLGALIEGFIRLTPFTFILAIAGAAHAAFRRDIPRLGLVFLAAVFTCAASAPQAFQNLRYLSPVYAPYYLLCGSAVAAAMTLARRFPRALTAAALAVCLLIAGSDYARYRRVFVDEKTKDLATGLLKIT
;
A
#
# COMPACT_ATOMS: atom_id res chain seq x y z
N MET A 1 9.31 15.92 -2.76
CA MET A 1 10.74 15.77 -3.12
C MET A 1 11.14 14.31 -3.29
N GLY A 2 10.72 13.41 -2.39
CA GLY A 2 11.13 12.00 -2.39
C GLY A 2 10.77 11.20 -3.64
N TYR A 3 9.79 11.63 -4.43
CA TYR A 3 9.47 11.06 -5.75
C TYR A 3 10.16 11.77 -6.93
N LEU A 4 10.24 13.10 -6.87
CA LEU A 4 10.78 13.90 -7.97
C LEU A 4 12.28 13.68 -8.19
N TYR A 5 13.06 13.51 -7.12
CA TYR A 5 14.50 13.23 -7.23
C TYR A 5 14.81 11.93 -7.99
N PRO A 6 14.27 10.75 -7.60
CA PRO A 6 14.54 9.53 -8.36
C PRO A 6 14.00 9.60 -9.79
N LEU A 7 12.86 10.25 -10.03
CA LEU A 7 12.34 10.46 -11.40
C LEU A 7 13.30 11.31 -12.24
N ALA A 8 13.74 12.45 -11.71
CA ALA A 8 14.67 13.36 -12.40
C ALA A 8 16.03 12.71 -12.66
N LEU A 9 16.53 11.90 -11.70
CA LEU A 9 17.75 11.13 -11.89
C LEU A 9 17.61 10.15 -13.05
N ILE A 10 16.49 9.43 -13.15
CA ILE A 10 16.24 8.48 -14.23
C ILE A 10 16.10 9.19 -15.58
N MET A 11 15.40 10.32 -15.63
CA MET A 11 15.31 11.17 -16.83
C MET A 11 16.68 11.64 -17.29
N LYS A 12 17.53 12.09 -16.35
CA LYS A 12 18.91 12.50 -16.64
C LYS A 12 19.76 11.34 -17.15
N LEU A 13 19.65 10.15 -16.54
CA LEU A 13 20.38 8.95 -16.98
C LEU A 13 19.92 8.45 -18.35
N ALA A 14 18.63 8.60 -18.67
CA ALA A 14 18.06 8.24 -19.96
C ALA A 14 18.32 9.30 -21.05
N GLY A 15 18.76 10.50 -20.67
CA GLY A 15 18.89 11.66 -21.58
C GLY A 15 17.54 12.11 -22.18
N ARG A 16 16.42 11.80 -21.51
CA ARG A 16 15.05 12.05 -21.99
C ARG A 16 14.17 12.54 -20.84
N GLU A 17 13.34 13.55 -21.11
CA GLU A 17 12.43 14.17 -20.14
C GLU A 17 10.95 13.96 -20.48
N ASP A 18 10.66 13.05 -21.41
CA ASP A 18 9.29 12.78 -21.84
C ASP A 18 8.50 11.88 -20.87
N LEU A 19 7.19 11.82 -21.13
CA LEU A 19 6.24 11.05 -20.32
C LEU A 19 6.57 9.56 -20.31
N ASP A 20 7.15 9.02 -21.37
CA ASP A 20 7.42 7.59 -21.50
C ASP A 20 8.47 7.13 -20.49
N VAL A 21 9.49 7.96 -20.21
CA VAL A 21 10.48 7.67 -19.16
C VAL A 21 9.81 7.57 -17.80
N GLY A 22 8.89 8.49 -17.49
CA GLY A 22 8.15 8.45 -16.23
C GLY A 22 7.23 7.24 -16.11
N ILE A 23 6.58 6.84 -17.20
CA ILE A 23 5.74 5.62 -17.24
C ILE A 23 6.61 4.38 -17.05
N GLY A 24 7.77 4.33 -17.72
CA GLY A 24 8.75 3.26 -17.55
C GLY A 24 9.24 3.14 -16.11
N PHE A 25 9.55 4.27 -15.46
CA PHE A 25 9.91 4.28 -14.04
C PHE A 25 8.79 3.74 -13.16
N SER A 26 7.55 4.23 -13.33
CA SER A 26 6.39 3.75 -12.55
C SER A 26 6.17 2.24 -12.73
N THR A 27 6.27 1.75 -13.97
CA THR A 27 6.14 0.33 -14.30
C THR A 27 7.24 -0.51 -13.65
N ALA A 28 8.48 -0.04 -13.68
CA ALA A 28 9.61 -0.71 -13.03
C ALA A 28 9.41 -0.79 -11.51
N ILE A 29 8.96 0.31 -10.88
CA ILE A 29 8.65 0.34 -9.46
C ILE A 29 7.51 -0.61 -9.10
N SER A 30 6.39 -0.63 -9.82
CA SER A 30 5.30 -1.58 -9.57
C SER A 30 5.74 -3.03 -9.75
N THR A 31 6.63 -3.31 -10.70
CA THR A 31 7.23 -4.64 -10.87
C THR A 31 8.10 -5.03 -9.66
N LEU A 32 8.93 -4.10 -9.17
CA LEU A 32 9.71 -4.31 -7.94
C LEU A 32 8.82 -4.51 -6.70
N THR A 33 7.71 -3.76 -6.61
CA THR A 33 6.69 -3.95 -5.56
C THR A 33 6.12 -5.36 -5.60
N LEU A 34 5.83 -5.90 -6.78
CA LEU A 34 5.31 -7.27 -6.94
C LEU A 34 6.32 -8.32 -6.45
N PHE A 35 7.60 -8.20 -6.81
CA PHE A 35 8.65 -9.10 -6.32
C PHE A 35 8.85 -9.01 -4.82
N LEU A 36 8.89 -7.78 -4.28
CA LEU A 36 9.02 -7.54 -2.85
C LEU A 36 7.81 -8.10 -2.09
N PHE A 37 6.60 -7.91 -2.61
CA PHE A 37 5.38 -8.50 -2.07
C PHE A 37 5.47 -10.02 -2.05
N ALA A 38 5.88 -10.66 -3.15
CA ALA A 38 6.02 -12.11 -3.21
C ALA A 38 7.02 -12.64 -2.18
N ALA A 39 8.17 -11.96 -2.04
CA ALA A 39 9.19 -12.29 -1.05
C ALA A 39 8.66 -12.13 0.38
N LEU A 40 7.94 -11.04 0.67
CA LEU A 40 7.28 -10.79 1.95
C LEU A 40 6.27 -11.91 2.25
N ALA A 41 5.33 -12.15 1.33
CA ALA A 41 4.26 -13.12 1.51
C ALA A 41 4.80 -14.53 1.72
N TRP A 42 5.79 -14.95 0.92
CA TRP A 42 6.42 -16.27 1.02
C TRP A 42 7.09 -16.45 2.38
N ARG A 43 7.88 -15.45 2.78
CA ARG A 43 8.71 -15.49 3.97
C ARG A 43 7.94 -15.49 5.28
N PHE A 44 6.81 -14.78 5.34
CA PHE A 44 6.08 -14.53 6.58
C PHE A 44 4.71 -15.23 6.66
N PHE A 45 4.07 -15.51 5.52
CA PHE A 45 2.67 -15.96 5.50
C PHE A 45 2.47 -17.32 4.78
N GLY A 46 3.51 -17.88 4.18
CA GLY A 46 3.53 -19.20 3.57
C GLY A 46 3.24 -19.21 2.06
N PRO A 47 3.45 -20.37 1.41
CA PRO A 47 3.48 -20.48 -0.05
C PRO A 47 2.13 -20.15 -0.71
N TRP A 48 1.02 -20.60 -0.14
CA TRP A 48 -0.32 -20.32 -0.68
C TRP A 48 -0.69 -18.84 -0.58
N THR A 49 -0.34 -18.18 0.54
CA THR A 49 -0.53 -16.73 0.68
C THR A 49 0.29 -15.97 -0.36
N ALA A 50 1.53 -16.40 -0.58
CA ALA A 50 2.41 -15.81 -1.58
C ALA A 50 1.88 -15.98 -2.98
N LEU A 51 1.52 -17.20 -3.38
CA LEU A 51 1.03 -17.48 -4.71
C LEU A 51 -0.25 -16.71 -5.02
N ALA A 52 -1.27 -16.84 -4.17
CA ALA A 52 -2.56 -16.20 -4.40
C ALA A 52 -2.49 -14.67 -4.25
N GLY A 53 -1.83 -14.17 -3.21
CA GLY A 53 -1.69 -12.72 -2.99
C GLY A 53 -0.91 -12.04 -4.12
N THR A 54 0.16 -12.66 -4.62
CA THR A 54 0.97 -12.10 -5.71
C THR A 54 0.18 -12.12 -7.00
N LEU A 55 -0.55 -13.20 -7.28
CA LEU A 55 -1.45 -13.28 -8.43
C LEU A 55 -2.49 -12.15 -8.39
N PHE A 56 -3.17 -11.96 -7.26
CA PHE A 56 -4.19 -10.91 -7.14
C PHE A 56 -3.60 -9.49 -7.24
N LEU A 57 -2.42 -9.24 -6.67
CA LEU A 57 -1.73 -7.96 -6.80
C LEU A 57 -1.31 -7.69 -8.25
N ALA A 58 -0.78 -8.71 -8.96
CA ALA A 58 -0.31 -8.59 -10.34
C ALA A 58 -1.43 -8.20 -11.32
N PHE A 59 -2.66 -8.66 -11.06
CA PHE A 59 -3.83 -8.37 -11.88
C PHE A 59 -4.77 -7.31 -11.28
N SER A 60 -4.32 -6.63 -10.21
CA SER A 60 -5.09 -5.57 -9.55
C SER A 60 -5.33 -4.39 -10.48
N PRO A 61 -6.59 -3.96 -10.70
CA PRO A 61 -6.90 -2.75 -11.47
C PRO A 61 -6.25 -1.50 -10.88
N MET A 62 -6.12 -1.44 -9.56
CA MET A 62 -5.56 -0.29 -8.87
C MET A 62 -4.06 -0.18 -9.14
N GLU A 63 -3.29 -1.25 -8.94
CA GLU A 63 -1.85 -1.24 -9.24
C GLU A 63 -1.57 -1.08 -10.74
N LEU A 64 -2.32 -1.76 -11.61
CA LEU A 64 -2.14 -1.62 -13.06
C LEU A 64 -2.44 -0.19 -13.55
N ALA A 65 -3.41 0.50 -12.94
CA ALA A 65 -3.69 1.89 -13.25
C ALA A 65 -2.60 2.85 -12.76
N ILE A 66 -2.00 2.57 -11.60
CA ILE A 66 -0.87 3.35 -11.05
C ILE A 66 0.40 3.12 -11.86
N ALA A 67 0.73 1.86 -12.19
CA ALA A 67 1.96 1.48 -12.89
C ALA A 67 2.13 2.16 -14.26
N ARG A 68 1.01 2.48 -14.93
CA ARG A 68 1.00 3.14 -16.25
C ARG A 68 0.97 4.66 -16.19
N LYS A 69 1.01 5.25 -14.99
CA LYS A 69 0.96 6.69 -14.79
C LYS A 69 2.16 7.13 -13.99
N VAL A 70 2.62 8.34 -14.26
CA VAL A 70 3.76 8.97 -13.57
C VAL A 70 3.29 9.55 -12.24
N TRP A 71 2.69 8.69 -11.41
CA TRP A 71 2.15 9.03 -10.11
C TRP A 71 3.10 8.55 -9.02
N GLN A 72 3.29 9.40 -8.02
CA GLN A 72 4.07 9.05 -6.83
C GLN A 72 3.49 7.90 -6.01
N ASP A 73 2.21 7.55 -6.23
CA ASP A 73 1.54 6.46 -5.52
C ASP A 73 2.19 5.08 -5.76
N GLY A 74 2.83 4.85 -6.92
CA GLY A 74 3.57 3.59 -7.16
C GLY A 74 4.83 3.48 -6.29
N TRP A 75 5.57 4.58 -6.17
CA TRP A 75 6.72 4.70 -5.27
C TRP A 75 6.32 4.60 -3.80
N MET A 76 5.16 5.18 -3.46
CA MET A 76 4.55 5.06 -2.15
C MET A 76 4.21 3.60 -1.80
N SER A 77 3.57 2.87 -2.73
CA SER A 77 3.24 1.44 -2.58
C SER A 77 4.50 0.60 -2.32
N PHE A 78 5.55 0.82 -3.10
CA PHE A 78 6.84 0.14 -2.95
C PHE A 78 7.46 0.37 -1.56
N LEU A 79 7.60 1.63 -1.14
CA LEU A 79 8.20 1.98 0.14
C LEU A 79 7.33 1.51 1.32
N ALA A 80 6.01 1.53 1.19
CA ALA A 80 5.10 0.98 2.20
C ALA A 80 5.28 -0.54 2.35
N ALA A 81 5.39 -1.28 1.24
CA ALA A 81 5.68 -2.71 1.27
C ALA A 81 7.08 -3.01 1.86
N ALA A 82 8.08 -2.18 1.55
CA ALA A 82 9.44 -2.31 2.08
C ALA A 82 9.50 -2.06 3.60
N THR A 83 8.85 -1.00 4.08
CA THR A 83 8.76 -0.71 5.52
C THR A 83 7.98 -1.82 6.25
N LEU A 84 6.91 -2.36 5.65
CA LEU A 84 6.20 -3.53 6.20
C LEU A 84 7.09 -4.77 6.29
N PHE A 85 7.87 -5.07 5.26
CA PHE A 85 8.84 -6.17 5.27
C PHE A 85 9.84 -6.01 6.43
N LEU A 86 10.38 -4.81 6.62
CA LEU A 86 11.33 -4.52 7.69
C LEU A 86 10.70 -4.61 9.08
N ALA A 87 9.47 -4.12 9.26
CA ALA A 87 8.70 -4.29 10.50
C ALA A 87 8.54 -5.78 10.87
N LEU A 88 8.19 -6.61 9.89
CA LEU A 88 8.11 -8.06 10.07
C LEU A 88 9.47 -8.73 10.38
N GLU A 89 10.58 -8.24 9.81
CA GLU A 89 11.93 -8.70 10.19
C GLU A 89 12.29 -8.32 11.64
N ILE A 90 11.93 -7.12 12.09
CA ILE A 90 12.14 -6.66 13.47
C ILE A 90 11.40 -7.56 14.47
N HIS A 91 10.19 -8.01 14.11
CA HIS A 91 9.45 -8.99 14.91
C HIS A 91 10.19 -10.32 15.06
N ARG A 92 10.93 -10.76 14.04
CA ARG A 92 11.59 -12.08 14.01
C ARG A 92 13.00 -12.10 14.56
N LYS A 93 13.82 -11.09 14.26
CA LYS A 93 15.27 -11.11 14.51
C LYS A 93 15.71 -9.89 15.29
N ARG A 94 16.57 -10.12 16.29
CA ARG A 94 17.31 -9.06 17.00
C ARG A 94 18.51 -8.62 16.17
N ARG A 95 18.30 -7.76 15.17
CA ARG A 95 19.39 -7.15 14.41
C ARG A 95 19.21 -5.63 14.38
N PRO A 96 20.16 -4.84 14.87
CA PRO A 96 20.03 -3.38 14.94
C PRO A 96 19.98 -2.71 13.55
N ALA A 97 20.45 -3.41 12.51
CA ALA A 97 20.33 -2.95 11.14
C ALA A 97 18.87 -2.79 10.68
N TRP A 98 17.93 -3.62 11.18
CA TRP A 98 16.54 -3.55 10.72
C TRP A 98 15.82 -2.29 11.18
N PRO A 99 15.85 -1.88 12.47
CA PRO A 99 15.34 -0.57 12.89
C PRO A 99 15.96 0.61 12.14
N ALA A 100 17.27 0.57 11.89
CA ALA A 100 17.96 1.65 11.17
C ALA A 100 17.49 1.76 9.71
N LEU A 101 17.42 0.64 8.98
CA LEU A 101 16.89 0.61 7.61
C LEU A 101 15.40 1.02 7.57
N TYR A 102 14.61 0.59 8.57
CA TYR A 102 13.21 0.97 8.68
C TYR A 102 13.07 2.49 8.85
N ALA A 103 13.85 3.10 9.74
CA ALA A 103 13.83 4.53 9.99
C ALA A 103 14.29 5.33 8.75
N ALA A 104 15.31 4.85 8.05
CA ALA A 104 15.77 5.46 6.80
C ALA A 104 14.67 5.44 5.71
N LEU A 105 14.06 4.28 5.45
CA LEU A 105 12.98 4.17 4.47
C LEU A 105 11.72 4.93 4.88
N SER A 106 11.39 4.95 6.17
CA SER A 106 10.30 5.75 6.71
C SER A 106 10.56 7.24 6.47
N GLY A 107 11.79 7.71 6.72
CA GLY A 107 12.19 9.07 6.39
C GLY A 107 12.00 9.42 4.92
N VAL A 108 12.41 8.53 4.00
CA VAL A 108 12.16 8.72 2.56
C VAL A 108 10.66 8.78 2.27
N LEU A 109 9.87 7.85 2.81
CA LEU A 109 8.42 7.78 2.63
C LEU A 109 7.72 9.10 3.04
N LEU A 110 8.13 9.71 4.15
CA LEU A 110 7.60 11.00 4.61
C LEU A 110 7.82 12.15 3.61
N THR A 111 8.88 12.08 2.79
CA THR A 111 9.18 13.11 1.78
C THR A 111 8.47 12.89 0.43
N VAL A 112 7.79 11.74 0.27
CA VAL A 112 7.02 11.39 -0.92
C VAL A 112 5.60 11.94 -0.81
N LYS A 113 4.90 11.64 0.28
CA LYS A 113 3.49 11.99 0.46
C LYS A 113 3.10 12.11 1.93
N GLU A 114 2.16 13.00 2.22
CA GLU A 114 1.66 13.29 3.57
C GLU A 114 1.04 12.06 4.23
N SER A 115 0.36 11.21 3.45
CA SER A 115 -0.21 9.95 3.94
C SER A 115 0.86 8.97 4.44
N GLY A 116 2.14 9.18 4.11
CA GLY A 116 3.24 8.44 4.69
C GLY A 116 3.41 8.62 6.19
N VAL A 117 3.03 9.78 6.74
CA VAL A 117 3.04 10.01 8.20
C VAL A 117 2.12 9.00 8.89
N ILE A 118 0.91 8.83 8.35
CA ILE A 118 -0.10 7.92 8.89
C ILE A 118 0.43 6.48 8.81
N TRP A 119 0.99 6.09 7.66
CA TRP A 119 1.55 4.75 7.48
C TRP A 119 2.67 4.44 8.49
N VAL A 120 3.67 5.33 8.59
CA VAL A 120 4.81 5.16 9.51
C VAL A 120 4.34 5.13 10.96
N ALA A 121 3.39 5.99 11.34
CA ALA A 121 2.84 6.00 12.69
C ALA A 121 2.17 4.66 13.04
N LEU A 122 1.26 4.18 12.18
CA LEU A 122 0.54 2.93 12.41
C LEU A 122 1.49 1.72 12.47
N LEU A 123 2.44 1.65 11.53
CA LEU A 123 3.39 0.56 11.45
C LEU A 123 4.37 0.55 12.63
N THR A 124 4.79 1.73 13.09
CA THR A 124 5.61 1.90 14.30
C THR A 124 4.86 1.48 15.55
N VAL A 125 3.62 1.91 15.72
CA VAL A 125 2.77 1.52 16.87
C VAL A 125 2.55 0.02 16.90
N TRP A 126 2.18 -0.58 15.77
CA TRP A 126 1.99 -2.03 15.69
C TRP A 126 3.27 -2.80 16.01
N THR A 127 4.41 -2.36 15.47
CA THR A 127 5.71 -3.01 15.71
C THR A 127 6.13 -2.91 17.17
N ALA A 128 6.02 -1.71 17.76
CA ALA A 128 6.31 -1.50 19.18
C ALA A 128 5.40 -2.34 20.07
N PHE A 129 4.09 -2.40 19.77
CA PHE A 129 3.14 -3.23 20.49
C PHE A 129 3.51 -4.73 20.40
N ALA A 130 3.85 -5.22 19.20
CA ALA A 130 4.28 -6.61 19.02
C ALA A 130 5.54 -6.93 19.83
N LEU A 131 6.53 -6.03 19.85
CA LEU A 131 7.75 -6.18 20.65
C LEU A 131 7.44 -6.18 22.16
N ILE A 132 6.58 -5.29 22.65
CA ILE A 132 6.13 -5.27 24.05
C ILE A 132 5.45 -6.58 24.42
N ARG A 133 4.56 -7.10 23.56
CA ARG A 133 3.89 -8.40 23.76
C ARG A 133 4.88 -9.57 23.79
N GLN A 134 6.00 -9.47 23.09
CA GLN A 134 7.12 -10.41 23.13
C GLN A 134 8.07 -10.20 24.34
N ARG A 135 7.71 -9.34 25.29
CA ARG A 135 8.55 -8.94 26.45
C ARG A 135 9.88 -8.27 26.03
N ARG A 136 9.92 -7.63 24.86
CA ARG A 136 11.06 -6.89 24.31
C ARG A 136 10.87 -5.37 24.44
N GLY A 137 10.44 -4.90 25.62
CA GLY A 137 10.06 -3.50 25.86
C GLY A 137 11.20 -2.49 25.61
N ALA A 138 12.43 -2.81 26.02
CA ALA A 138 13.60 -1.97 25.74
C ALA A 138 13.88 -1.84 24.23
N GLU A 139 13.73 -2.93 23.48
CA GLU A 139 13.87 -2.90 22.02
C GLU A 139 12.74 -2.11 21.35
N ALA A 140 11.52 -2.17 21.90
CA ALA A 140 10.41 -1.35 21.43
C ALA A 140 10.69 0.15 21.63
N ALA A 141 11.17 0.54 22.81
CA ALA A 141 11.56 1.92 23.09
C ALA A 141 12.71 2.39 22.18
N ALA A 142 13.74 1.56 21.99
CA ALA A 142 14.84 1.86 21.07
C ALA A 142 14.35 1.99 19.62
N PHE A 143 13.47 1.10 19.16
CA PHE A 143 12.88 1.15 17.83
C PHE A 143 12.06 2.43 17.59
N VAL A 144 11.23 2.81 18.57
CA VAL A 144 10.47 4.07 18.51
C VAL A 144 11.42 5.26 18.48
N GLY A 145 12.43 5.29 19.35
CA GLY A 145 13.43 6.35 19.39
C GLY A 145 14.18 6.52 18.07
N VAL A 146 14.66 5.41 17.48
CA VAL A 146 15.35 5.40 16.18
C VAL A 146 14.41 5.84 15.05
N THR A 147 13.15 5.44 15.08
CA THR A 147 12.16 5.88 14.09
C THR A 147 11.90 7.37 14.19
N LEU A 148 11.68 7.90 15.39
CA LEU A 148 11.47 9.34 15.62
C LEU A 148 12.69 10.15 15.19
N ALA A 149 13.90 9.69 15.50
CA ALA A 149 15.14 10.32 15.06
C ALA A 149 15.26 10.34 13.53
N GLY A 150 14.95 9.22 12.86
CA GLY A 150 14.93 9.15 11.39
C GLY A 150 13.89 10.09 10.76
N CYS A 151 12.68 10.15 11.32
CA CYS A 151 11.64 11.08 10.87
C CYS A 151 12.03 12.54 11.09
N ALA A 152 12.63 12.87 12.24
CA ALA A 152 13.10 14.22 12.55
C ALA A 152 14.22 14.65 11.59
N LEU A 153 15.16 13.75 11.27
CA LEU A 153 16.22 14.01 10.30
C LEU A 153 15.66 14.26 8.89
N ALA A 154 14.72 13.42 8.45
CA ALA A 154 14.07 13.57 7.15
C ALA A 154 13.26 14.88 7.06
N LEU A 155 12.53 15.24 8.11
CA LEU A 155 11.80 16.50 8.21
C LEU A 155 12.76 17.70 8.19
N SER A 156 13.86 17.63 8.94
CA SER A 156 14.88 18.69 8.98
C SER A 156 15.52 18.89 7.61
N ALA A 157 15.88 17.79 6.93
CA ALA A 157 16.39 17.85 5.56
C ALA A 157 15.36 18.44 4.59
N TRP A 158 14.08 18.08 4.73
CA TRP A 158 13.02 18.63 3.91
C TRP A 158 12.80 20.13 4.13
N VAL A 159 12.78 20.57 5.40
CA VAL A 159 12.72 21.98 5.80
C VAL A 159 13.88 22.77 5.20
N TRP A 160 15.10 22.23 5.30
CA TRP A 160 16.29 22.86 4.73
C TRP A 160 16.21 22.97 3.20
N LEU A 161 15.85 21.88 2.51
CA LEU A 161 15.70 21.86 1.04
C LEU A 161 14.60 22.79 0.52
N CYS A 162 13.57 23.04 1.32
CA CYS A 162 12.50 23.98 0.98
C CYS A 162 12.84 25.45 1.30
N GLY A 163 14.06 25.75 1.78
CA GLY A 163 14.46 27.11 2.15
C GLY A 163 13.89 27.59 3.48
N GLY A 164 13.45 26.67 4.35
CA GLY A 164 12.93 26.97 5.68
C GLY A 164 11.49 26.50 5.90
N ALA A 165 11.10 26.43 7.18
CA ALA A 165 9.78 25.93 7.58
C ALA A 165 8.63 26.86 7.13
N GLY A 166 8.90 28.16 7.01
CA GLY A 166 7.93 29.15 6.54
C GLY A 166 7.38 28.83 5.14
N ASN A 167 8.25 28.42 4.21
CA ASN A 167 7.83 28.05 2.85
C ASN A 167 6.94 26.80 2.84
N ILE A 168 7.24 25.82 3.69
CA ILE A 168 6.40 24.61 3.83
C ILE A 168 5.02 24.98 4.38
N ILE A 169 4.97 25.80 5.44
CA ILE A 169 3.72 26.27 6.04
C ILE A 169 2.90 27.02 5.00
N GLN A 170 3.52 27.90 4.21
CA GLN A 170 2.86 28.66 3.15
C GLN A 170 2.30 27.75 2.04
N VAL A 171 3.06 26.72 1.63
CA VAL A 171 2.56 25.74 0.65
C VAL A 171 1.32 25.01 1.20
N TYR A 172 1.36 24.56 2.45
CA TYR A 172 0.20 23.89 3.05
C TYR A 172 -1.00 24.82 3.27
N SER A 173 -0.78 26.08 3.64
CA SER A 173 -1.88 27.05 3.74
C SER A 173 -2.54 27.28 2.39
N HIS A 174 -1.74 27.43 1.32
CA HIS A 174 -2.29 27.55 -0.03
C HIS A 174 -2.99 26.27 -0.51
N VAL A 175 -2.49 25.08 -0.16
CA VAL A 175 -3.20 23.81 -0.44
C VAL A 175 -4.54 23.77 0.30
N ALA A 176 -4.57 24.15 1.57
CA ALA A 176 -5.80 24.19 2.36
C ALA A 176 -6.82 25.20 1.82
N GLU A 177 -6.37 26.36 1.32
CA GLU A 177 -7.22 27.38 0.67
C GLU A 177 -7.69 26.96 -0.73
N ALA A 178 -6.85 26.25 -1.49
CA ALA A 178 -7.14 25.84 -2.85
C ALA A 178 -8.06 24.61 -2.90
N LEU A 179 -7.99 23.71 -1.91
CA LEU A 179 -8.75 22.45 -1.91
C LEU A 179 -10.28 22.68 -1.97
N PRO A 180 -10.90 23.61 -1.21
CA PRO A 180 -12.31 23.99 -1.37
C PRO A 180 -12.69 24.45 -2.77
N ARG A 181 -11.72 25.01 -3.53
CA ARG A 181 -11.94 25.55 -4.89
C ARG A 181 -11.64 24.52 -5.99
N ASN A 182 -11.11 23.35 -5.64
CA ASN A 182 -10.80 22.30 -6.59
C ASN A 182 -12.07 21.57 -7.03
N THR A 183 -12.68 22.03 -8.12
CA THR A 183 -13.92 21.48 -8.68
C THR A 183 -13.81 20.00 -9.03
N PHE A 184 -12.63 19.53 -9.43
CA PHE A 184 -12.39 18.11 -9.71
C PHE A 184 -12.47 17.26 -8.43
N ALA A 185 -11.78 17.68 -7.37
CA ALA A 185 -11.79 16.96 -6.10
C ALA A 185 -13.21 16.91 -5.50
N TRP A 186 -13.93 18.03 -5.52
CA TRP A 186 -15.32 18.07 -5.02
C TRP A 186 -16.29 17.22 -5.83
N ARG A 187 -16.09 17.14 -7.14
CA ARG A 187 -16.99 16.37 -8.02
C ARG A 187 -16.73 14.87 -7.99
N TYR A 188 -15.49 14.44 -7.82
CA TYR A 188 -15.10 13.04 -8.03
C TYR A 188 -14.45 12.35 -6.83
N GLN A 189 -13.93 13.12 -5.87
CA GLN A 189 -13.21 12.61 -4.69
C GLN A 189 -13.98 12.88 -3.39
N THR A 190 -15.30 13.09 -3.49
CA THR A 190 -16.17 13.30 -2.34
C THR A 190 -16.87 12.05 -1.85
N GLY A 191 -17.25 12.08 -0.58
CA GLY A 191 -17.90 10.99 0.14
C GLY A 191 -17.21 10.70 1.46
N GLY A 192 -17.55 9.56 2.07
CA GLY A 192 -16.86 9.02 3.24
C GLY A 192 -16.37 7.61 2.97
N LEU A 193 -16.12 6.85 4.04
CA LEU A 193 -15.65 5.47 3.98
C LEU A 193 -16.48 4.59 3.02
N GLY A 194 -17.80 4.80 2.95
CA GLY A 194 -18.68 4.09 2.04
C GLY A 194 -18.29 4.22 0.55
N ALA A 195 -17.78 5.39 0.14
CA ALA A 195 -17.36 5.61 -1.25
C ALA A 195 -16.08 4.81 -1.60
N LEU A 196 -15.15 4.65 -0.65
CA LEU A 196 -13.97 3.80 -0.85
C LEU A 196 -14.35 2.32 -0.87
N ILE A 197 -15.23 1.88 0.03
CA ILE A 197 -15.78 0.52 0.04
C ILE A 197 -16.45 0.21 -1.31
N GLU A 198 -17.29 1.13 -1.78
CA GLU A 198 -17.90 1.01 -3.09
C GLU A 198 -16.86 0.93 -4.21
N GLY A 199 -15.80 1.75 -4.14
CA GLY A 199 -14.66 1.65 -5.06
C GLY A 199 -14.04 0.26 -5.11
N PHE A 200 -13.79 -0.38 -3.96
CA PHE A 200 -13.29 -1.75 -3.90
C PHE A 200 -14.29 -2.78 -4.45
N ILE A 201 -15.59 -2.63 -4.15
CA ILE A 201 -16.63 -3.53 -4.66
C ILE A 201 -16.74 -3.40 -6.18
N ARG A 202 -16.63 -2.19 -6.72
CA ARG A 202 -16.71 -1.94 -8.16
C ARG A 202 -15.46 -2.45 -8.88
N LEU A 203 -14.26 -2.18 -8.39
CA LEU A 203 -13.04 -2.59 -9.09
C LEU A 203 -12.61 -4.03 -8.83
N THR A 204 -12.73 -4.51 -7.59
CA THR A 204 -12.13 -5.78 -7.16
C THR A 204 -13.03 -6.53 -6.16
N PRO A 205 -14.27 -6.89 -6.53
CA PRO A 205 -15.26 -7.42 -5.59
C PRO A 205 -14.82 -8.73 -4.94
N PHE A 206 -14.25 -9.64 -5.73
CA PHE A 206 -13.87 -10.96 -5.24
C PHE A 206 -12.67 -10.90 -4.29
N THR A 207 -11.63 -10.12 -4.63
CA THR A 207 -10.51 -9.91 -3.70
C THR A 207 -10.97 -9.13 -2.47
N PHE A 208 -11.95 -8.23 -2.58
CA PHE A 208 -12.50 -7.53 -1.42
C PHE A 208 -13.18 -8.49 -0.44
N ILE A 209 -13.99 -9.43 -0.95
CA ILE A 209 -14.58 -10.50 -0.14
C ILE A 209 -13.49 -11.39 0.47
N LEU A 210 -12.46 -11.77 -0.30
CA LEU A 210 -11.34 -12.56 0.21
C LEU A 210 -10.54 -11.82 1.30
N ALA A 211 -10.33 -10.51 1.17
CA ALA A 211 -9.67 -9.70 2.19
C ALA A 211 -10.48 -9.70 3.50
N ILE A 212 -11.80 -9.56 3.42
CA ILE A 212 -12.70 -9.65 4.58
C ILE A 212 -12.63 -11.05 5.21
N ALA A 213 -12.70 -12.11 4.41
CA ALA A 213 -12.56 -13.48 4.89
C ALA A 213 -11.20 -13.74 5.54
N GLY A 214 -10.12 -13.20 4.97
CA GLY A 214 -8.76 -13.27 5.52
C GLY A 214 -8.62 -12.52 6.85
N ALA A 215 -9.25 -11.35 6.96
CA ALA A 215 -9.31 -10.58 8.19
C ALA A 215 -10.08 -11.32 9.29
N ALA A 216 -11.24 -11.89 8.96
CA ALA A 216 -12.02 -12.72 9.88
C ALA A 216 -11.20 -13.93 10.35
N HIS A 217 -10.54 -14.64 9.43
CA HIS A 217 -9.67 -15.77 9.77
C HIS A 217 -8.52 -15.37 10.72
N ALA A 218 -7.87 -14.23 10.45
CA ALA A 218 -6.82 -13.69 11.31
C ALA A 218 -7.32 -13.41 12.74
N ALA A 219 -8.51 -12.82 12.86
CA ALA A 219 -9.17 -12.56 14.13
C ALA A 219 -9.50 -13.85 14.90
N PHE A 220 -10.10 -14.84 14.23
CA PHE A 220 -10.41 -16.14 14.84
C PHE A 220 -9.16 -16.89 15.31
N ARG A 221 -8.06 -16.83 14.55
CA ARG A 221 -6.79 -17.48 14.91
C ARG A 221 -5.94 -16.70 15.91
N ARG A 222 -6.31 -15.45 16.22
CA ARG A 222 -5.54 -14.53 17.07
C ARG A 222 -4.07 -14.39 16.62
N ASP A 223 -3.85 -14.42 15.31
CA ASP A 223 -2.53 -14.39 14.73
C ASP A 223 -2.01 -12.94 14.66
N ILE A 224 -1.12 -12.57 15.57
CA ILE A 224 -0.65 -11.18 15.77
C ILE A 224 -0.12 -10.54 14.46
N PRO A 225 0.77 -11.19 13.67
CA PRO A 225 1.15 -10.72 12.35
C PRO A 225 -0.04 -10.36 11.44
N ARG A 226 -1.02 -11.25 11.30
CA ARG A 226 -2.18 -11.03 10.42
C ARG A 226 -3.16 -10.01 10.98
N LEU A 227 -3.37 -9.98 12.31
CA LEU A 227 -4.12 -8.93 12.99
C LEU A 227 -3.50 -7.54 12.78
N GLY A 228 -2.17 -7.48 12.71
CA GLY A 228 -1.44 -6.29 12.28
C GLY A 228 -1.85 -5.81 10.89
N LEU A 229 -1.94 -6.72 9.91
CA LEU A 229 -2.40 -6.37 8.57
C LEU A 229 -3.83 -5.81 8.57
N VAL A 230 -4.72 -6.41 9.37
CA VAL A 230 -6.10 -5.92 9.53
C VAL A 230 -6.10 -4.52 10.12
N PHE A 231 -5.35 -4.30 11.21
CA PHE A 231 -5.21 -2.99 11.84
C PHE A 231 -4.68 -1.94 10.85
N LEU A 232 -3.59 -2.24 10.15
CA LEU A 232 -3.00 -1.34 9.16
C LEU A 232 -3.99 -1.01 8.04
N ALA A 233 -4.63 -2.02 7.45
CA ALA A 233 -5.57 -1.80 6.35
C ALA A 233 -6.81 -1.02 6.79
N ALA A 234 -7.43 -1.39 7.91
CA ALA A 234 -8.64 -0.76 8.40
C ALA A 234 -8.39 0.69 8.85
N VAL A 235 -7.41 0.91 9.73
CA VAL A 235 -7.17 2.24 10.30
C VAL A 235 -6.66 3.22 9.25
N PHE A 236 -5.78 2.77 8.36
CA PHE A 236 -5.33 3.63 7.26
C PHE A 236 -6.46 3.99 6.30
N THR A 237 -7.33 3.02 5.95
CA THR A 237 -8.48 3.31 5.07
C THR A 237 -9.46 4.28 5.73
N CYS A 238 -9.74 4.11 7.03
CA CYS A 238 -10.53 5.08 7.79
C CYS A 238 -9.89 6.47 7.81
N ALA A 239 -8.58 6.56 8.06
CA ALA A 239 -7.87 7.84 8.08
C ALA A 239 -7.85 8.52 6.70
N ALA A 240 -7.64 7.75 5.63
CA ALA A 240 -7.70 8.25 4.25
C ALA A 240 -9.12 8.71 3.86
N SER A 241 -10.15 8.15 4.49
CA SER A 241 -11.54 8.55 4.26
C SER A 241 -11.97 9.79 5.04
N ALA A 242 -11.20 10.25 6.03
CA ALA A 242 -11.60 11.34 6.92
C ALA A 242 -11.71 12.70 6.20
N PRO A 243 -10.80 13.09 5.29
CA PRO A 243 -10.96 14.32 4.53
C PRO A 243 -12.02 14.14 3.43
N GLN A 244 -13.00 15.03 3.39
CA GLN A 244 -14.14 14.93 2.46
C GLN A 244 -13.74 14.93 0.98
N ALA A 245 -12.58 15.47 0.59
CA ALA A 245 -12.16 15.57 -0.82
C ALA A 245 -11.01 14.59 -1.19
N PHE A 246 -10.87 13.49 -0.44
CA PHE A 246 -9.78 12.52 -0.60
C PHE A 246 -10.25 11.10 -0.93
N GLN A 247 -11.50 10.94 -1.40
CA GLN A 247 -12.04 9.62 -1.75
C GLN A 247 -11.49 9.13 -3.09
N ASN A 248 -10.26 8.63 -3.07
CA ASN A 248 -9.55 8.12 -4.23
C ASN A 248 -8.77 6.87 -3.87
N LEU A 249 -9.00 5.78 -4.60
CA LEU A 249 -8.38 4.49 -4.28
C LEU A 249 -6.85 4.53 -4.39
N ARG A 250 -6.26 5.43 -5.20
CA ARG A 250 -4.79 5.56 -5.28
C ARG A 250 -4.15 6.01 -3.96
N TYR A 251 -4.91 6.75 -3.14
CA TYR A 251 -4.43 7.21 -1.83
C TYR A 251 -4.30 6.07 -0.82
N LEU A 252 -4.89 4.91 -1.12
CA LEU A 252 -4.75 3.67 -0.37
C LEU A 252 -3.57 2.81 -0.82
N SER A 253 -2.68 3.30 -1.69
CA SER A 253 -1.49 2.56 -2.16
C SER A 253 -0.66 1.92 -1.02
N PRO A 254 -0.47 2.54 0.17
CA PRO A 254 0.23 1.86 1.27
C PRO A 254 -0.47 0.61 1.79
N VAL A 255 -1.79 0.52 1.63
CA VAL A 255 -2.64 -0.57 2.12
C VAL A 255 -2.69 -1.75 1.16
N TYR A 256 -2.26 -1.60 -0.10
CA TYR A 256 -2.41 -2.68 -1.09
C TYR A 256 -1.67 -3.96 -0.67
N ALA A 257 -0.46 -3.86 -0.14
CA ALA A 257 0.25 -5.04 0.36
C ALA A 257 -0.52 -5.74 1.51
N PRO A 258 -0.90 -5.08 2.63
CA PRO A 258 -1.77 -5.68 3.64
C PRO A 258 -3.06 -6.30 3.08
N TYR A 259 -3.73 -5.59 2.17
CA TYR A 259 -4.98 -6.03 1.55
C TYR A 259 -4.82 -7.34 0.77
N TYR A 260 -3.82 -7.44 -0.11
CA TYR A 260 -3.59 -8.66 -0.90
C TYR A 260 -2.98 -9.80 -0.08
N LEU A 261 -2.26 -9.52 1.01
CA LEU A 261 -1.82 -10.53 1.98
C LEU A 261 -3.01 -11.16 2.72
N LEU A 262 -4.04 -10.37 3.05
CA LEU A 262 -5.29 -10.88 3.63
C LEU A 262 -6.03 -11.76 2.62
N CYS A 263 -6.12 -11.35 1.35
CA CYS A 263 -6.69 -12.17 0.29
C CYS A 263 -5.99 -13.53 0.18
N GLY A 264 -4.66 -13.53 0.10
CA GLY A 264 -3.86 -14.76 0.04
C GLY A 264 -4.00 -15.62 1.30
N SER A 265 -4.14 -15.00 2.47
CA SER A 265 -4.36 -15.71 3.74
C SER A 265 -5.71 -16.44 3.77
N ALA A 266 -6.76 -15.87 3.17
CA ALA A 266 -8.04 -16.56 3.03
C ALA A 266 -7.93 -17.82 2.16
N VAL A 267 -7.22 -17.72 1.02
CA VAL A 267 -6.95 -18.88 0.15
C VAL A 267 -6.11 -19.92 0.89
N ALA A 268 -5.07 -19.52 1.61
CA ALA A 268 -4.25 -20.44 2.40
C ALA A 268 -5.05 -21.17 3.49
N ALA A 269 -6.00 -20.49 4.12
CA ALA A 269 -6.91 -21.08 5.11
C ALA A 269 -7.83 -22.13 4.45
N ALA A 270 -8.45 -21.80 3.32
CA ALA A 270 -9.26 -22.73 2.54
C ALA A 270 -8.44 -23.96 2.09
N MET A 271 -7.22 -23.76 1.60
CA MET A 271 -6.31 -24.84 1.21
C MET A 271 -5.90 -25.73 2.37
N THR A 272 -5.84 -25.20 3.59
CA THR A 272 -5.56 -25.99 4.78
C THR A 272 -6.74 -26.89 5.16
N LEU A 273 -7.98 -26.43 4.97
CA LEU A 273 -9.19 -27.25 5.15
C LEU A 273 -9.32 -28.33 4.05
N ALA A 274 -8.89 -27.99 2.84
CA ALA A 274 -8.91 -28.84 1.64
C ALA A 274 -7.93 -30.03 1.65
N ARG A 275 -7.04 -30.15 2.65
CA ARG A 275 -5.98 -31.18 2.71
C ARG A 275 -6.47 -32.63 2.61
N ARG A 276 -7.75 -32.88 2.79
CA ARG A 276 -8.38 -34.21 2.66
C ARG A 276 -8.60 -34.68 1.22
N PHE A 277 -8.55 -33.78 0.21
CA PHE A 277 -8.80 -34.11 -1.21
C PHE A 277 -7.81 -33.41 -2.14
N PRO A 278 -6.53 -33.85 -2.19
CA PRO A 278 -5.42 -32.94 -2.44
C PRO A 278 -5.24 -32.46 -3.88
N ARG A 279 -5.59 -33.25 -4.91
CA ARG A 279 -5.26 -32.87 -6.30
C ARG A 279 -6.38 -32.08 -6.98
N ALA A 280 -7.59 -32.65 -7.04
CA ALA A 280 -8.73 -32.01 -7.71
C ALA A 280 -9.12 -30.68 -7.04
N LEU A 281 -9.14 -30.63 -5.71
CA LEU A 281 -9.50 -29.40 -4.99
C LEU A 281 -8.43 -28.31 -5.10
N THR A 282 -7.14 -28.70 -5.16
CA THR A 282 -6.06 -27.74 -5.43
C THR A 282 -6.15 -27.18 -6.85
N ALA A 283 -6.40 -28.04 -7.85
CA ALA A 283 -6.59 -27.59 -9.22
C ALA A 283 -7.81 -26.65 -9.34
N ALA A 284 -8.92 -27.00 -8.68
CA ALA A 284 -10.12 -26.16 -8.63
C ALA A 284 -9.84 -24.81 -7.93
N ALA A 285 -9.11 -24.81 -6.81
CA ALA A 285 -8.75 -23.58 -6.10
C ALA A 285 -7.84 -22.67 -6.94
N LEU A 286 -6.87 -23.25 -7.66
CA LEU A 286 -6.02 -22.52 -8.61
C LEU A 286 -6.85 -21.95 -9.76
N ALA A 287 -7.77 -22.74 -10.33
CA ALA A 287 -8.67 -22.27 -11.37
C ALA A 287 -9.54 -21.08 -10.88
N VAL A 288 -10.09 -21.17 -9.67
CA VAL A 288 -10.84 -20.07 -9.05
C VAL A 288 -9.96 -18.84 -8.85
N CYS A 289 -8.72 -19.00 -8.37
CA CYS A 289 -7.79 -17.87 -8.23
C CYS A 289 -7.49 -17.20 -9.58
N LEU A 290 -7.29 -17.99 -10.64
CA LEU A 290 -7.08 -17.49 -12.00
C LEU A 290 -8.33 -16.78 -12.55
N LEU A 291 -9.53 -17.30 -12.28
CA LEU A 291 -10.78 -16.66 -12.68
C LEU A 291 -10.99 -15.31 -11.96
N ILE A 292 -10.66 -15.23 -10.67
CA ILE A 292 -10.70 -13.99 -9.90
C ILE A 292 -9.71 -12.96 -10.48
N ALA A 293 -8.46 -13.36 -10.69
CA ALA A 293 -7.44 -12.49 -11.27
C ALA A 293 -7.81 -12.04 -12.71
N GLY A 294 -8.34 -12.95 -13.52
CA GLY A 294 -8.82 -12.65 -14.86
C GLY A 294 -10.02 -11.69 -14.86
N SER A 295 -10.95 -11.83 -13.91
CA SER A 295 -12.06 -10.89 -13.70
C SER A 295 -11.56 -9.49 -13.37
N ASP A 296 -10.60 -9.38 -12.45
CA ASP A 296 -10.01 -8.10 -12.06
C ASP A 296 -9.28 -7.45 -13.25
N TYR A 297 -8.50 -8.22 -14.01
CA TYR A 297 -7.87 -7.71 -15.24
C TYR A 297 -8.88 -7.26 -16.30
N ALA A 298 -10.00 -7.98 -16.47
CA ALA A 298 -11.06 -7.59 -17.38
C ALA A 298 -11.72 -6.27 -16.94
N ARG A 299 -11.94 -6.07 -15.63
CA ARG A 299 -12.44 -4.80 -15.07
C ARG A 299 -11.44 -3.67 -15.29
N TYR A 300 -10.15 -3.93 -15.10
CA TYR A 300 -9.09 -2.98 -15.39
C TYR A 300 -9.15 -2.52 -16.85
N ARG A 301 -9.21 -3.45 -17.80
CA ARG A 301 -9.28 -3.13 -19.23
C ARG A 301 -10.52 -2.30 -19.54
N ARG A 302 -11.70 -2.73 -19.09
CA ARG A 302 -12.94 -2.01 -19.31
C ARG A 302 -12.86 -0.57 -18.82
N VAL A 303 -12.52 -0.37 -17.54
CA VAL A 303 -12.58 0.95 -16.89
C VAL A 303 -11.46 1.89 -17.36
N PHE A 304 -10.23 1.39 -17.47
CA PHE A 304 -9.05 2.26 -17.70
C PHE A 304 -8.55 2.27 -19.14
N VAL A 305 -8.83 1.22 -19.93
CA VAL A 305 -8.40 1.13 -21.34
C VAL A 305 -9.54 1.52 -22.26
N ASP A 306 -10.70 0.88 -22.11
CA ASP A 306 -11.82 1.06 -23.05
C ASP A 306 -12.60 2.35 -22.74
N GLU A 307 -13.00 2.56 -21.49
CA GLU A 307 -13.68 3.79 -21.02
C GLU A 307 -12.71 4.97 -20.80
N LYS A 308 -11.39 4.72 -20.85
CA LYS A 308 -10.32 5.72 -20.70
C LYS A 308 -10.42 6.54 -19.41
N THR A 309 -10.85 5.93 -18.31
CA THR A 309 -10.93 6.59 -17.01
C THR A 309 -9.54 7.10 -16.57
N LYS A 310 -9.43 8.41 -16.35
CA LYS A 310 -8.13 9.06 -16.08
C LYS A 310 -7.67 8.98 -14.63
N ASP A 311 -8.53 8.65 -13.68
CA ASP A 311 -8.21 8.66 -12.25
C ASP A 311 -8.88 7.49 -11.48
N LEU A 312 -8.39 7.18 -10.28
CA LEU A 312 -8.95 6.18 -9.35
C LEU A 312 -9.95 6.81 -8.35
N ALA A 313 -10.38 8.04 -8.62
CA ALA A 313 -11.39 8.75 -7.86
C ALA A 313 -12.73 7.99 -7.89
N THR A 314 -13.34 7.77 -6.73
CA THR A 314 -14.51 6.89 -6.58
C THR A 314 -15.70 7.34 -7.42
N GLY A 315 -15.89 8.67 -7.58
CA GLY A 315 -16.95 9.25 -8.39
C GLY A 315 -16.80 9.04 -9.91
N LEU A 316 -15.61 8.66 -10.39
CA LEU A 316 -15.35 8.33 -11.79
C LEU A 316 -15.56 6.84 -12.11
N LEU A 317 -15.55 5.98 -11.08
CA LEU A 317 -15.69 4.53 -11.25
C LEU A 317 -17.14 4.14 -11.47
N LYS A 318 -17.78 4.64 -12.53
CA LYS A 318 -19.16 4.27 -12.87
C LYS A 318 -19.13 3.06 -13.79
N ILE A 319 -19.49 1.89 -13.26
CA ILE A 319 -19.71 0.71 -14.10
C ILE A 319 -21.15 0.80 -14.58
N THR A 320 -21.34 1.28 -15.81
CA THR A 320 -22.61 1.17 -16.55
C THR A 320 -22.78 -0.24 -17.11
#